data_AF-A0AA97FBP1-F1
#
_entry.id   AF-A0AA97FBP1-F1
#
_cell.length_a   1.000
_cell.length_b   1.000
_cell.length_c   1.000
_cell.angle_alpha   90.00
_cell.angle_beta   90.00
_cell.angle_gamma   90.00
#
_symmetry.space_group_name_H-M   'P 1'
#
loop_
_entity.id
_entity.type
_entity.pdbx_description
1 polymer ?
#
loop_
_entity_poly.entity_id
_entity_poly.type
_entity_poly.pdbx_seq_one_letter_code
_entity_poly.pdbx_strand_id
1 'polypeptide(L)'
;MEEKSLLKFLIIALVLLTASVSVNILLYTNQGGDAENGQNNQVEPSEKTVKTLPESISYLDYTNAYLQGADLAKINAYKTIFINANLREADLHGAKLTLADLTGANLKNADLIGAKLDYAILVNADLEDADLSYADLRGADLTGADLRGAIIEGADLRWIKGEYLR
;
A
#
# COMPACT_ATOMS: atom_id res chain seq x y z
N MET A 1 -19.37 3.89 31.86
CA MET A 1 -18.67 4.17 30.59
C MET A 1 -17.74 5.33 30.86
N GLU A 2 -16.44 5.06 30.95
CA GLU A 2 -15.46 6.10 31.28
C GLU A 2 -15.25 7.05 30.10
N GLU A 3 -15.07 8.33 30.41
CA GLU A 3 -14.81 9.43 29.47
C GLU A 3 -13.68 9.10 28.46
N LYS A 4 -12.72 8.25 28.85
CA LYS A 4 -11.65 7.72 27.99
C LYS A 4 -12.14 6.79 26.87
N SER A 5 -13.22 6.04 27.08
CA SER A 5 -13.81 5.20 26.03
C SER A 5 -14.58 6.04 25.02
N LEU A 6 -15.29 7.08 25.47
CA LEU A 6 -15.97 8.02 24.59
C LEU A 6 -14.98 8.80 23.73
N LEU A 7 -13.84 9.21 24.29
CA LEU A 7 -12.78 9.89 23.54
C LEU A 7 -12.14 8.99 22.48
N LYS A 8 -11.93 7.70 22.77
CA LYS A 8 -11.45 6.72 21.79
C LYS A 8 -12.44 6.52 20.63
N PHE A 9 -13.73 6.41 20.92
CA PHE A 9 -14.76 6.33 19.87
C PHE A 9 -14.90 7.64 19.08
N LEU A 10 -14.75 8.79 19.73
CA LEU A 10 -14.83 10.11 19.09
C LEU A 10 -13.65 10.35 18.15
N ILE A 11 -12.44 9.92 18.52
CA ILE A 11 -11.25 9.99 17.66
C ILE A 11 -11.40 9.07 16.44
N ILE A 12 -11.89 7.85 16.63
CA ILE A 12 -12.16 6.92 15.51
C ILE A 12 -13.23 7.49 14.57
N ALA A 13 -14.30 8.08 15.13
CA ALA A 13 -15.35 8.72 14.33
C ALA A 13 -14.85 9.98 13.60
N LEU A 14 -13.96 10.78 14.20
CA LEU A 14 -13.34 11.95 13.54
C LEU A 14 -12.44 11.52 12.38
N VAL A 15 -11.68 10.43 12.54
CA VAL A 15 -10.84 9.85 11.47
C VAL A 15 -11.69 9.33 10.30
N LEU A 16 -12.88 8.78 10.58
CA LEU A 16 -13.82 8.34 9.55
C LEU A 16 -14.54 9.51 8.85
N LEU A 17 -14.80 10.62 9.55
CA LEU A 17 -15.39 11.85 8.99
C LEU A 17 -14.44 12.58 8.03
N THR A 18 -13.12 12.44 8.20
CA THR A 18 -12.12 12.99 7.28
C THR A 18 -11.86 12.11 6.05
N ALA A 19 -12.34 10.87 6.02
CA ALA A 19 -12.08 9.93 4.92
C ALA A 19 -12.72 10.31 3.56
N SER A 20 -13.60 11.32 3.52
CA SER A 20 -14.14 11.90 2.27
C SER A 20 -13.35 13.10 1.73
N VAL A 21 -12.31 13.55 2.42
CA VAL A 21 -11.43 14.62 1.95
C VAL A 21 -10.02 14.08 1.97
N SER A 22 -9.58 13.55 0.83
CA SER A 22 -8.19 13.25 0.44
C SER A 22 -7.26 12.90 1.61
N VAL A 23 -6.88 11.62 1.73
CA VAL A 23 -5.78 11.16 2.60
C VAL A 23 -4.46 11.79 2.13
N ASN A 24 -4.31 13.08 2.41
CA ASN A 24 -3.09 13.89 2.37
C ASN A 24 -2.64 14.21 3.80
N ILE A 25 -3.22 13.54 4.81
CA ILE A 25 -2.79 13.67 6.19
C ILE A 25 -1.68 12.65 6.43
N LEU A 26 -0.46 13.11 6.10
CA LEU A 26 0.84 12.70 6.64
C LEU A 26 0.83 11.42 7.51
N LEU A 27 1.44 10.35 6.99
CA LEU A 27 2.06 9.32 7.82
C LEU A 27 3.38 9.80 8.46
N TYR A 28 3.78 11.07 8.30
CA TYR A 28 4.87 11.66 9.06
C TYR A 28 4.38 12.10 10.44
N THR A 29 4.77 11.39 11.49
CA THR A 29 4.89 12.01 12.82
C THR A 29 6.34 12.45 13.00
N ASN A 30 6.65 13.67 12.60
CA ASN A 30 7.88 14.33 13.03
C ASN A 30 7.64 14.84 14.46
N GLN A 31 8.17 14.15 15.46
CA GLN A 31 8.33 14.69 16.82
C GLN A 31 9.79 15.16 16.92
N GLY A 32 10.04 16.42 16.55
CA GLY A 32 11.34 17.06 16.67
C GLY A 32 11.21 18.55 16.43
N GLY A 33 11.20 19.33 17.51
CA GLY A 33 11.09 20.79 17.47
C GLY A 33 12.33 21.48 16.88
N ASP A 34 12.06 22.65 16.30
CA ASP A 34 12.89 23.85 16.18
C ASP A 34 14.35 23.70 15.70
N ALA A 35 14.63 24.09 14.45
CA ALA A 35 15.52 25.21 14.13
C ALA A 35 15.75 25.38 12.62
N GLU A 36 15.82 26.65 12.22
CA GLU A 36 16.19 27.20 10.92
C GLU A 36 17.55 26.70 10.41
N ASN A 37 17.63 26.21 9.17
CA ASN A 37 18.51 26.78 8.14
C ASN A 37 18.46 25.95 6.85
N GLY A 38 18.32 26.65 5.72
CA GLY A 38 18.37 26.06 4.39
C GLY A 38 19.75 25.51 4.08
N GLN A 39 19.83 24.19 3.88
CA GLN A 39 20.83 23.53 3.05
C GLN A 39 20.23 22.21 2.55
N ASN A 40 20.32 22.01 1.24
CA ASN A 40 19.92 20.80 0.52
C ASN A 40 20.64 19.58 1.11
N ASN A 41 19.94 18.83 1.98
CA ASN A 41 20.22 17.43 2.24
C ASN A 41 18.93 16.69 1.99
N GLN A 42 18.98 15.68 1.10
CA GLN A 42 17.94 14.66 1.03
C GLN A 42 17.74 14.13 2.45
N VAL A 43 16.61 14.48 3.05
CA VAL A 43 16.17 13.90 4.31
C VAL A 43 15.70 12.51 3.96
N GLU A 44 16.61 11.54 4.03
CA GLU A 44 16.26 10.12 4.17
C GLU A 44 15.24 10.01 5.33
N PRO A 45 14.06 9.39 5.14
CA PRO A 45 13.08 9.26 6.21
C PRO A 45 13.62 8.31 7.29
N SER A 46 14.35 8.88 8.25
CA SER A 46 14.77 8.18 9.45
C SER A 46 13.57 8.06 10.41
N GLU A 47 13.34 6.82 10.88
CA GLU A 47 12.54 6.40 12.04
C GLU A 47 11.13 5.83 11.78
N LYS A 48 11.16 4.53 11.45
CA LYS A 48 10.29 3.42 11.90
C LYS A 48 9.35 3.71 13.09
N THR A 49 8.25 4.42 12.88
CA THR A 49 7.03 4.13 13.63
C THR A 49 5.84 4.14 12.68
N VAL A 50 5.67 3.01 11.99
CA VAL A 50 4.45 2.73 11.22
C VAL A 50 3.30 2.77 12.21
N LYS A 51 2.44 3.80 12.14
CA LYS A 51 1.12 3.73 12.76
C LYS A 51 0.46 2.46 12.22
N THR A 52 0.21 1.48 13.08
CA THR A 52 -0.52 0.26 12.72
C THR A 52 -1.82 0.68 12.04
N LEU A 53 -1.97 0.37 10.76
CA LEU A 53 -3.24 0.58 10.07
C LEU A 53 -4.30 -0.32 10.73
N PRO A 54 -5.59 0.07 10.66
CA PRO A 54 -6.63 -0.87 11.04
C PRO A 54 -6.52 -2.14 10.20
N GLU A 55 -7.01 -3.27 10.73
CA GLU A 55 -7.03 -4.56 10.03
C GLU A 55 -7.69 -4.49 8.63
N SER A 56 -8.52 -3.46 8.41
CA SER A 56 -9.21 -3.22 7.15
C SER A 56 -9.20 -1.74 6.77
N ILE A 57 -8.81 -1.48 5.53
CA ILE A 57 -8.81 -0.18 4.85
C ILE A 57 -9.59 -0.22 3.53
N SER A 58 -10.47 -1.22 3.38
CA SER A 58 -11.26 -1.42 2.16
C SER A 58 -11.98 -0.13 1.73
N TYR A 59 -12.01 0.11 0.43
CA TYR A 59 -12.63 1.29 -0.22
C TYR A 59 -12.01 2.65 0.13
N LEU A 60 -10.93 2.69 0.92
CA LEU A 60 -10.25 3.96 1.22
C LEU A 60 -9.35 4.40 0.07
N ASP A 61 -9.06 5.70 0.05
CA ASP A 61 -8.17 6.32 -0.93
C ASP A 61 -6.81 6.64 -0.27
N TYR A 62 -5.76 6.00 -0.77
CA TYR A 62 -4.35 6.16 -0.40
C TYR A 62 -3.51 6.61 -1.61
N THR A 63 -4.12 7.36 -2.53
CA THR A 63 -3.40 7.95 -3.67
C THR A 63 -2.20 8.77 -3.18
N ASN A 64 -1.02 8.51 -3.74
CA ASN A 64 0.27 9.09 -3.35
C ASN A 64 0.70 8.83 -1.89
N ALA A 65 0.12 7.84 -1.19
CA ALA A 65 0.49 7.57 0.19
C ALA A 65 1.95 7.07 0.31
N TYR A 66 2.60 7.43 1.42
CA TYR A 66 3.94 6.96 1.77
C TYR A 66 3.84 5.79 2.76
N LEU A 67 3.91 4.57 2.24
CA LEU A 67 3.76 3.29 2.94
C LEU A 67 5.00 2.40 2.80
N GLN A 68 6.16 3.01 2.57
CA GLN A 68 7.42 2.29 2.43
C GLN A 68 7.76 1.54 3.71
N GLY A 69 8.07 0.24 3.58
CA GLY A 69 8.38 -0.63 4.72
C GLY A 69 7.20 -0.81 5.68
N ALA A 70 5.98 -0.47 5.28
CA ALA A 70 4.81 -0.62 6.14
C ALA A 70 4.49 -2.10 6.40
N ASP A 71 4.13 -2.43 7.64
CA ASP A 71 3.53 -3.71 7.98
C ASP A 71 2.04 -3.67 7.58
N LEU A 72 1.74 -4.33 6.47
CA LEU A 72 0.41 -4.49 5.88
C LEU A 72 0.05 -5.98 5.75
N ALA A 73 0.72 -6.83 6.52
CA ALA A 73 0.52 -8.25 6.57
C ALA A 73 -0.97 -8.58 6.76
N LYS A 74 -1.53 -9.36 5.83
CA LYS A 74 -2.93 -9.84 5.87
C LYS A 74 -4.00 -8.74 5.91
N ILE A 75 -3.63 -7.48 5.64
CA ILE A 75 -4.57 -6.36 5.67
C ILE A 75 -5.72 -6.60 4.70
N ASN A 76 -6.93 -6.15 5.08
CA ASN A 76 -8.04 -6.11 4.16
C ASN A 76 -8.10 -4.76 3.42
N ALA A 77 -7.55 -4.74 2.22
CA ALA A 77 -7.51 -3.59 1.32
C ALA A 77 -8.37 -3.80 0.06
N TYR A 78 -9.49 -4.51 0.21
CA TYR A 78 -10.46 -4.73 -0.86
C TYR A 78 -10.92 -3.40 -1.48
N LYS A 79 -10.78 -3.26 -2.80
CA LYS A 79 -11.12 -2.04 -3.55
C LYS A 79 -10.49 -0.74 -3.02
N THR A 80 -9.38 -0.84 -2.30
CA THR A 80 -8.62 0.33 -1.84
C THR A 80 -7.87 0.93 -3.02
N ILE A 81 -7.77 2.26 -3.05
CA ILE A 81 -7.03 3.01 -4.07
C ILE A 81 -5.63 3.29 -3.53
N PHE A 82 -4.60 2.85 -4.22
CA PHE A 82 -3.18 3.05 -3.94
C PHE A 82 -2.45 3.67 -5.13
N ILE A 83 -3.15 4.44 -5.95
CA ILE A 83 -2.59 5.05 -7.16
C ILE A 83 -1.34 5.86 -6.79
N ASN A 84 -0.21 5.57 -7.44
CA ASN A 84 1.10 6.18 -7.16
C ASN A 84 1.59 6.09 -5.70
N ALA A 85 1.02 5.19 -4.88
CA ALA A 85 1.48 5.00 -3.51
C ALA A 85 2.90 4.40 -3.52
N ASN A 86 3.72 4.81 -2.55
CA ASN A 86 5.02 4.22 -2.30
C ASN A 86 4.86 3.09 -1.28
N LEU A 87 4.84 1.85 -1.77
CA LEU A 87 4.75 0.59 -1.02
C LEU A 87 6.06 -0.20 -1.10
N ARG A 88 7.18 0.46 -1.42
CA ARG A 88 8.50 -0.17 -1.52
C ARG A 88 8.83 -0.88 -0.21
N GLU A 89 9.34 -2.11 -0.27
CA GLU A 89 9.66 -2.94 0.92
C GLU A 89 8.49 -3.19 1.89
N ALA A 90 7.23 -2.93 1.51
CA ALA A 90 6.09 -3.22 2.38
C ALA A 90 5.90 -4.74 2.57
N ASP A 91 5.51 -5.15 3.79
CA ASP A 91 5.02 -6.50 4.05
C ASP A 91 3.54 -6.54 3.69
N LEU A 92 3.20 -7.17 2.57
CA LEU A 92 1.84 -7.42 2.09
C LEU A 92 1.55 -8.93 2.07
N HIS A 93 2.24 -9.74 2.88
CA HIS A 93 2.06 -11.18 2.88
C HIS A 93 0.59 -11.51 3.19
N GLY A 94 -0.04 -12.30 2.32
CA GLY A 94 -1.46 -12.68 2.46
C GLY A 94 -2.45 -11.50 2.46
N ALA A 95 -2.05 -10.29 2.05
CA ALA A 95 -2.93 -9.13 1.99
C ALA A 95 -4.10 -9.39 1.02
N LYS A 96 -5.27 -8.83 1.34
CA LYS A 96 -6.47 -8.91 0.49
C LYS A 96 -6.60 -7.63 -0.32
N LEU A 97 -6.08 -7.66 -1.54
CA LEU A 97 -6.01 -6.57 -2.50
C LEU A 97 -6.94 -6.79 -3.70
N THR A 98 -7.91 -7.70 -3.59
CA THR A 98 -8.91 -7.98 -4.64
C THR A 98 -9.56 -6.68 -5.08
N LEU A 99 -9.56 -6.43 -6.41
CA LEU A 99 -10.08 -5.20 -7.04
C LEU A 99 -9.43 -3.88 -6.56
N ALA A 100 -8.27 -3.92 -5.89
CA ALA A 100 -7.53 -2.70 -5.52
C ALA A 100 -6.97 -2.00 -6.77
N ASP A 101 -6.86 -0.68 -6.71
CA ASP A 101 -6.22 0.12 -7.75
C ASP A 101 -4.80 0.52 -7.33
N LEU A 102 -3.81 -0.18 -7.87
CA LEU A 102 -2.39 0.01 -7.65
C LEU A 102 -1.72 0.67 -8.87
N THR A 103 -2.48 1.41 -9.69
CA THR A 103 -1.94 2.08 -10.88
C THR A 103 -0.76 2.97 -10.52
N GLY A 104 0.40 2.74 -11.13
CA GLY A 104 1.62 3.49 -10.88
C GLY A 104 2.22 3.33 -9.48
N ALA A 105 1.72 2.41 -8.64
CA ALA A 105 2.26 2.17 -7.32
C ALA A 105 3.70 1.65 -7.39
N ASN A 106 4.55 2.07 -6.45
CA ASN A 106 5.90 1.52 -6.28
C ASN A 106 5.85 0.39 -5.26
N LEU A 107 5.96 -0.86 -5.72
CA LEU A 107 5.98 -2.10 -4.94
C LEU A 107 7.35 -2.78 -5.00
N LYS A 108 8.41 -2.04 -5.36
CA LYS A 108 9.75 -2.60 -5.48
C LYS A 108 10.20 -3.25 -4.16
N ASN A 109 10.73 -4.47 -4.24
CA ASN A 109 11.11 -5.31 -3.10
C ASN A 109 9.96 -5.59 -2.09
N ALA A 110 8.69 -5.43 -2.45
CA ALA A 110 7.58 -5.75 -1.54
C ALA A 110 7.40 -7.27 -1.39
N ASP A 111 7.01 -7.71 -0.20
CA ASP A 111 6.59 -9.10 0.05
C ASP A 111 5.09 -9.23 -0.20
N LEU A 112 4.71 -9.91 -1.27
CA LEU A 112 3.33 -10.19 -1.67
C LEU A 112 3.02 -11.69 -1.61
N ILE A 113 3.77 -12.47 -0.83
CA ILE A 113 3.61 -13.92 -0.77
C ILE A 113 2.18 -14.27 -0.35
N GLY A 114 1.49 -15.03 -1.19
CA GLY A 114 0.10 -15.47 -0.95
C GLY A 114 -0.95 -14.36 -1.00
N ALA A 115 -0.61 -13.14 -1.42
CA ALA A 115 -1.55 -12.03 -1.53
C ALA A 115 -2.70 -12.34 -2.52
N LYS A 116 -3.87 -11.74 -2.28
CA LYS A 116 -5.04 -11.83 -3.17
C LYS A 116 -5.14 -10.55 -3.99
N LEU A 117 -4.70 -10.62 -5.24
CA LEU A 117 -4.68 -9.55 -6.23
C LEU A 117 -5.67 -9.83 -7.38
N ASP A 118 -6.64 -10.72 -7.20
CA ASP A 118 -7.58 -11.06 -8.25
C ASP A 118 -8.36 -9.81 -8.68
N TYR A 119 -8.37 -9.57 -10.00
CA TYR A 119 -8.92 -8.38 -10.64
C TYR A 119 -8.34 -7.04 -10.15
N ALA A 120 -7.16 -7.01 -9.52
CA ALA A 120 -6.47 -5.77 -9.18
C ALA A 120 -5.97 -5.04 -10.45
N ILE A 121 -5.88 -3.71 -10.36
CA ILE A 121 -5.32 -2.86 -11.42
C ILE A 121 -3.89 -2.51 -11.03
N LEU A 122 -2.91 -3.07 -11.75
CA LEU A 122 -1.46 -2.88 -11.53
C LEU A 122 -0.83 -2.16 -12.72
N VAL A 123 -1.61 -1.35 -13.43
CA VAL A 123 -1.16 -0.66 -14.64
C VAL A 123 0.02 0.25 -14.31
N ASN A 124 1.14 0.07 -15.00
CA ASN A 124 2.40 0.80 -14.76
C ASN A 124 2.95 0.68 -13.33
N ALA A 125 2.56 -0.33 -12.55
CA ALA A 125 3.13 -0.54 -11.21
C ALA A 125 4.59 -1.03 -11.33
N ASP A 126 5.44 -0.58 -10.41
CA ASP A 126 6.82 -1.07 -10.27
C ASP A 126 6.84 -2.24 -9.29
N LEU A 127 6.98 -3.47 -9.80
CA LEU A 127 7.09 -4.72 -9.04
C LEU A 127 8.53 -5.27 -9.14
N GLU A 128 9.53 -4.43 -9.44
CA GLU A 128 10.92 -4.88 -9.54
C GLU A 128 11.34 -5.57 -8.23
N ASP A 129 11.89 -6.78 -8.34
CA ASP A 129 12.35 -7.59 -7.20
C ASP A 129 11.27 -7.91 -6.13
N ALA A 130 9.97 -7.75 -6.43
CA ALA A 130 8.88 -8.12 -5.52
C ALA A 130 8.66 -9.64 -5.46
N ASP A 131 8.27 -10.16 -4.29
CA ASP A 131 7.93 -11.59 -4.13
C ASP A 131 6.42 -11.81 -4.21
N LEU A 132 5.95 -12.30 -5.36
CA LEU A 132 4.56 -12.65 -5.64
C LEU A 132 4.31 -14.16 -5.49
N SER A 133 5.18 -14.91 -4.80
CA SER A 133 5.04 -16.36 -4.69
C SER A 133 3.68 -16.74 -4.13
N TYR A 134 2.99 -17.68 -4.78
CA TYR A 134 1.65 -18.14 -4.42
C TYR A 134 0.55 -17.05 -4.41
N ALA A 135 0.81 -15.86 -4.96
CA ALA A 135 -0.19 -14.81 -5.10
C ALA A 135 -1.28 -15.19 -6.11
N ASP A 136 -2.50 -14.73 -5.86
CA ASP A 136 -3.63 -14.88 -6.78
C ASP A 136 -3.77 -13.60 -7.61
N LEU A 137 -3.35 -13.63 -8.87
CA LEU A 137 -3.40 -12.49 -9.80
C LEU A 137 -4.47 -12.69 -10.89
N ARG A 138 -5.44 -13.59 -10.68
CA ARG A 138 -6.41 -13.92 -11.73
C ARG A 138 -7.17 -12.68 -12.19
N GLY A 139 -7.15 -12.42 -13.49
CA GLY A 139 -7.84 -11.27 -14.07
C GLY A 139 -7.21 -9.90 -13.75
N ALA A 140 -6.03 -9.85 -13.12
CA ALA A 140 -5.34 -8.59 -12.85
C ALA A 140 -4.87 -7.90 -14.14
N ASP A 141 -4.86 -6.56 -14.15
CA ASP A 141 -4.31 -5.76 -15.25
C ASP A 141 -2.88 -5.33 -14.94
N LEU A 142 -1.91 -6.02 -15.53
CA LEU A 142 -0.46 -5.77 -15.45
C LEU A 142 0.06 -4.98 -16.66
N THR A 143 -0.80 -4.26 -17.39
CA THR A 143 -0.37 -3.46 -18.56
C THR A 143 0.71 -2.46 -18.14
N GLY A 144 1.92 -2.59 -18.71
CA GLY A 144 3.05 -1.72 -18.41
C GLY A 144 3.70 -1.92 -17.03
N ALA A 145 3.29 -2.93 -16.25
CA ALA A 145 3.92 -3.23 -14.97
C ALA A 145 5.36 -3.74 -15.17
N ASP A 146 6.28 -3.30 -14.32
CA ASP A 146 7.67 -3.75 -14.32
C ASP A 146 7.84 -4.95 -13.39
N LEU A 147 8.08 -6.14 -13.95
CA LEU A 147 8.24 -7.40 -13.21
C LEU A 147 9.70 -7.89 -13.20
N ARG A 148 10.68 -7.03 -13.54
CA ARG A 148 12.09 -7.45 -13.56
C ARG A 148 12.51 -7.96 -12.17
N GLY A 149 13.05 -9.18 -12.11
CA GLY A 149 13.47 -9.78 -10.84
C GLY A 149 12.34 -10.28 -9.93
N ALA A 150 11.07 -10.04 -10.28
CA ALA A 150 9.94 -10.49 -9.46
C ALA A 150 9.89 -12.02 -9.37
N ILE A 151 9.60 -12.53 -8.19
CA ILE A 151 9.42 -13.97 -7.94
C ILE A 151 7.94 -14.28 -8.11
N ILE A 152 7.60 -15.17 -9.05
CA ILE A 152 6.21 -15.54 -9.37
C ILE A 152 5.95 -17.04 -9.20
N GLU A 153 6.76 -17.72 -8.38
CA GLU A 153 6.62 -19.16 -8.15
C GLU A 153 5.24 -19.49 -7.57
N GLY A 154 4.48 -20.35 -8.27
CA GLY A 154 3.15 -20.75 -7.82
C GLY A 154 2.08 -19.65 -7.91
N ALA A 155 2.39 -18.47 -8.47
CA ALA A 155 1.41 -17.42 -8.68
C ALA A 155 0.35 -17.82 -9.72
N ASP A 156 -0.91 -17.48 -9.47
CA ASP A 156 -2.00 -17.75 -10.40
C ASP A 156 -2.19 -16.57 -11.37
N LEU A 157 -1.64 -16.73 -12.59
CA LEU A 157 -1.62 -15.70 -13.63
C LEU A 157 -2.73 -15.88 -14.68
N ARG A 158 -3.77 -16.67 -14.41
CA ARG A 158 -4.84 -16.90 -15.40
C ARG A 158 -5.60 -15.61 -15.68
N TRP A 159 -5.85 -15.34 -16.97
CA TRP A 159 -6.61 -14.16 -17.44
C TRP A 159 -5.98 -12.80 -17.11
N ILE A 160 -4.70 -12.74 -16.74
CA ILE A 160 -4.02 -11.44 -16.63
C ILE A 160 -4.08 -10.71 -17.96
N LYS A 161 -4.11 -9.39 -17.90
CA LYS A 161 -3.90 -8.51 -19.05
C LYS A 161 -2.50 -7.90 -18.94
N GLY A 162 -1.71 -7.94 -20.02
CA GLY A 162 -0.36 -7.36 -20.03
C GLY A 162 0.35 -7.58 -21.37
N GLU A 163 1.40 -6.80 -21.66
CA GLU A 163 2.11 -6.85 -22.94
C GLU A 163 2.90 -8.16 -23.16
N TYR A 164 3.11 -8.96 -22.12
CA TYR A 164 3.86 -10.20 -22.14
C TYR A 164 3.06 -11.43 -22.62
N LEU A 165 1.77 -11.26 -22.93
CA LEU A 165 0.94 -12.30 -23.52
C LEU A 165 0.84 -12.12 -25.04
N ARG A 166 1.86 -12.58 -25.76
CA ARG A 166 1.78 -12.86 -27.20
C ARG A 166 2.10 -14.32 -27.47
#